data_AF-A0A5E5QPX9-F1
#
_entry.id   AF-A0A5E5QPX9-F1
#
_cell.length_a   1.000
_cell.length_b   1.000
_cell.length_c   1.000
_cell.angle_alpha   90.00
_cell.angle_beta   90.00
_cell.angle_gamma   90.00
#
_symmetry.space_group_name_H-M   'P 1'
#
loop_
_entity.id
_entity.type
_entity.pdbx_description
1 polymer ?
#
loop_
_entity_poly.entity_id
_entity_poly.type
_entity_poly.pdbx_seq_one_letter_code
_entity_poly.pdbx_strand_id
1 'polypeptide(L)' 'MISLVDYAKKYKISHSNLINKAKRQTIEAFSEKGKWKIGN' A
#
# COMPACT_ATOMS: atom_id res chain seq x y z
N MET A 1 5.38 9.30 3.31
CA MET A 1 4.16 8.47 3.15
C MET A 1 3.67 8.54 1.71
N ILE A 2 3.51 7.39 1.05
CA ILE A 2 3.11 7.27 -0.36
C ILE A 2 1.85 6.39 -0.44
N SER A 3 0.89 6.69 -1.32
CA SER A 3 -0.29 5.82 -1.47
C SER A 3 0.11 4.45 -2.05
N LEU A 4 -0.59 3.37 -1.68
CA LEU A 4 -0.33 2.05 -2.28
C LEU A 4 -0.60 2.02 -3.80
N VAL A 5 -1.38 2.96 -4.33
CA VAL A 5 -1.61 3.10 -5.78
C VAL A 5 -0.36 3.66 -6.46
N ASP A 6 0.22 4.73 -5.92
CA ASP A 6 1.40 5.36 -6.49
C ASP A 6 2.64 4.50 -6.32
N TYR A 7 2.75 3.82 -5.17
CA TYR A 7 3.78 2.82 -4.94
C TYR A 7 3.65 1.66 -5.95
N ALA A 8 2.45 1.11 -6.14
CA ALA A 8 2.20 0.07 -7.15
C ALA A 8 2.69 0.48 -8.54
N LYS A 9 2.36 1.70 -8.99
CA LYS A 9 2.78 2.22 -10.30
C LYS A 9 4.29 2.39 -10.40
N LYS A 10 4.92 2.99 -9.39
CA LYS A 10 6.37 3.25 -9.37
C LYS A 10 7.19 1.96 -9.44
N TYR A 11 6.77 0.94 -8.71
CA TYR A 11 7.50 -0.34 -8.59
C TYR A 11 6.96 -1.45 -9.49
N LYS A 12 5.95 -1.17 -10.34
CA LYS A 12 5.27 -2.16 -11.21
C LYS A 12 4.74 -3.38 -10.45
N ILE A 13 4.29 -3.17 -9.21
CA ILE A 13 3.66 -4.20 -8.36
C ILE A 13 2.15 -4.04 -8.46
N SER A 14 1.39 -5.15 -8.43
CA SER A 14 -0.07 -5.04 -8.46
C SER A 14 -0.61 -4.34 -7.20
N HIS A 15 -1.55 -3.42 -7.39
CA HIS A 15 -2.17 -2.69 -6.29
C HIS A 15 -2.88 -3.65 -5.30
N SER A 16 -3.59 -4.66 -5.82
CA SER A 16 -4.25 -5.69 -5.01
C SER A 16 -3.28 -6.50 -4.16
N ASN A 17 -2.07 -6.79 -4.65
CA ASN A 17 -1.05 -7.48 -3.86
C ASN A 17 -0.62 -6.62 -2.66
N LEU A 18 -0.37 -5.32 -2.86
CA LEU A 18 -0.06 -4.41 -1.77
C LEU A 18 -1.22 -4.26 -0.77
N ILE A 19 -2.47 -4.17 -1.24
CA ILE A 19 -3.66 -4.16 -0.37
C ILE A 19 -3.72 -5.43 0.49
N ASN A 20 -3.49 -6.60 -0.10
CA ASN A 20 -3.50 -7.87 0.62
C ASN A 20 -2.37 -7.96 1.64
N LYS A 21 -1.16 -7.48 1.29
CA LYS A 21 -0.03 -7.37 2.22
C LYS A 21 -0.33 -6.43 3.37
N ALA A 22 -0.91 -5.27 3.08
CA ALA A 22 -1.29 -4.28 4.10
C ALA A 22 -2.37 -4.82 5.04
N LYS A 23 -3.41 -5.48 4.52
CA LYS A 23 -4.45 -6.16 5.32
C LYS A 23 -3.88 -7.27 6.21
N ARG A 24 -2.87 -8.01 5.72
CA ARG A 24 -2.13 -9.03 6.48
C ARG A 24 -1.06 -8.45 7.41
N GLN A 25 -0.87 -7.13 7.41
CA GLN A 25 0.18 -6.41 8.15
C GLN A 25 1.61 -6.92 7.88
N THR A 26 1.88 -7.39 6.66
CA THR A 26 3.23 -7.85 6.25
C THR A 26 4.10 -6.74 5.66
N ILE A 27 3.54 -5.54 5.51
CA ILE A 27 4.23 -4.33 5.10
C ILE A 27 3.80 -3.19 6.03
N GLU A 28 4.68 -2.21 6.19
CA GLU A 28 4.43 -1.02 7.02
C GLU A 28 3.47 -0.06 6.31
N ALA A 29 2.19 -0.43 6.30
CA ALA A 29 1.14 0.33 5.66
C ALA A 29 -0.04 0.56 6.61
N PHE A 30 -0.69 1.70 6.46
CA PHE A 30 -1.86 2.10 7.23
C PHE A 30 -2.93 2.66 6.31
N SER A 31 -4.19 2.60 6.76
CA SER A 31 -5.32 3.16 6.03
C SER A 31 -5.71 4.50 6.64
N GLU A 32 -5.79 5.54 5.82
CA GLU A 32 -6.25 6.88 6.22
C GLU A 32 -7.36 7.34 5.29
N LYS A 33 -8.54 7.66 5.85
CA LYS A 33 -9.74 8.08 5.10
C LYS A 33 -10.08 7.14 3.92
N GLY A 34 -9.93 5.83 4.13
CA GLY A 34 -10.21 4.81 3.12
C GLY A 34 -9.10 4.60 2.07
N LYS A 35 -7.96 5.30 2.18
CA LYS A 35 -6.81 5.13 1.29
C LYS A 35 -5.66 4.49 2.03
N TRP A 36 -5.15 3.39 1.48
CA TRP A 36 -3.96 2.75 2.00
C TRP A 36 -2.70 3.52 1.59
N LYS A 37 -1.81 3.71 2.57
CA LYS A 37 -0.53 4.39 2.43
C LYS A 37 0.56 3.52 3.04
N ILE A 38 1.74 3.54 2.43
CA ILE A 38 2.94 2.97 3.03
C ILE A 38 3.60 4.06 3.90
N GLY A 39 3.83 3.71 5.17
CA GLY A 39 4.74 4.43 6.07
C GLY A 39 6.16 4.22 5.57
N ASN A 40 7.02 5.20 5.78
CA ASN A 40 8.43 5.03 5.46
C ASN A 40 9.10 4.14 6.51
#